data_AF-A0A7S2B1R5-F1
#
_entry.id   AF-A0A7S2B1R5-F1
#
_cell.length_a   1.000
_cell.length_b   1.000
_cell.length_c   1.000
_cell.angle_alpha   90.00
_cell.angle_beta   90.00
_cell.angle_gamma   90.00
#
_symmetry.space_group_name_H-M   'P 1'
#
loop_
_entity.id
_entity.type
_entity.pdbx_description
1 polymer ?
#
loop_
_entity_poly.entity_id
_entity_poly.type
_entity_poly.pdbx_seq_one_letter_code
_entity_poly.pdbx_strand_id
1 'polypeptide(L)'
;TPQSNAHTTGSDILWSGTPMVTILGDKMAQRVAASLLRAANLPELVCKDVQEYEDMAVALAVDGDRYMDVREKLEMGRETCPLFDTPRWVRNMEKGLEMIWDKHVSGEPPAHIDVPDVVGGPTMNPPPLPKRQEQHRG
;
A
#
# COMPACT_ATOMS: atom_id res chain seq x y z
N THR A 1 0.63 22.46 -5.67
CA THR A 1 0.50 21.14 -5.02
C THR A 1 1.83 20.74 -4.41
N PRO A 2 1.83 20.10 -3.22
CA PRO A 2 3.06 19.70 -2.53
C PRO A 2 3.88 18.71 -3.37
N GLN A 3 5.21 18.79 -3.29
CA GLN A 3 6.13 17.98 -4.10
C GLN A 3 6.27 16.52 -3.60
N SER A 4 5.93 16.28 -2.32
CA SER A 4 5.87 14.98 -1.65
C SER A 4 4.67 14.97 -0.73
N ASN A 5 3.95 13.86 -0.66
CA ASN A 5 2.89 13.67 0.34
C ASN A 5 3.42 12.94 1.57
N ALA A 6 2.54 12.56 2.50
CA ALA A 6 2.92 11.83 3.70
C ALA A 6 3.19 10.36 3.37
N HIS A 7 4.36 9.86 3.82
CA HIS A 7 4.75 8.45 3.73
C HIS A 7 4.56 7.82 5.12
N THR A 8 5.63 7.64 5.90
CA THR A 8 5.57 7.06 7.25
C THR A 8 4.60 7.80 8.17
N THR A 9 4.66 9.14 8.17
CA THR A 9 3.73 9.98 8.96
C THR A 9 2.27 9.73 8.57
N GLY A 10 1.99 9.44 7.31
CA GLY A 10 0.64 9.11 6.85
C GLY A 10 0.16 7.79 7.46
N SER A 11 1.03 6.78 7.50
CA SER A 11 0.74 5.52 8.18
C SER A 11 0.48 5.72 9.67
N ASP A 12 1.29 6.55 10.36
CA ASP A 12 1.11 6.84 11.80
C ASP A 12 -0.23 7.55 12.07
N ILE A 13 -0.59 8.52 11.23
CA ILE A 13 -1.88 9.23 11.30
C ILE A 13 -3.03 8.24 11.18
N LEU A 14 -3.03 7.38 10.15
CA LEU A 14 -4.10 6.41 9.93
C LEU A 14 -4.12 5.33 11.03
N TRP A 15 -2.96 4.88 11.50
CA TRP A 15 -2.84 3.94 12.61
C TRP A 15 -3.44 4.52 13.90
N SER A 16 -3.27 5.83 14.15
CA SER A 16 -3.87 6.49 15.31
C SER A 16 -5.39 6.62 15.25
N GLY A 17 -6.02 6.34 14.10
CA GLY A 17 -7.45 6.57 13.86
C GLY A 17 -7.78 8.00 13.43
N THR A 18 -6.78 8.81 13.07
CA THR A 18 -6.98 10.19 12.66
C THR A 18 -7.25 10.25 11.15
N PRO A 19 -8.38 10.85 10.69
CA PRO A 19 -8.65 11.05 9.28
C PRO A 19 -7.56 11.87 8.58
N MET A 20 -7.18 11.47 7.36
CA MET A 20 -6.22 12.17 6.51
C MET A 20 -6.84 12.44 5.13
N VAL A 21 -6.73 13.66 4.64
CA VAL A 21 -7.13 14.04 3.28
C VAL A 21 -5.89 14.25 2.43
N THR A 22 -5.93 13.89 1.15
CA THR A 22 -4.80 14.10 0.22
C THR A 22 -5.27 14.45 -1.18
N ILE A 23 -4.38 15.03 -2.00
CA ILE A 23 -4.61 15.26 -3.43
C ILE A 23 -3.77 14.25 -4.21
N LEU A 24 -4.38 13.56 -5.18
CA LEU A 24 -3.66 12.66 -6.07
C LEU A 24 -2.80 13.47 -7.06
N GLY A 25 -1.47 13.34 -6.96
CA GLY A 25 -0.55 13.93 -7.94
C GLY A 25 -0.07 12.94 -9.00
N ASP A 26 0.70 13.44 -9.98
CA ASP A 26 1.19 12.65 -11.11
C ASP A 26 2.44 11.82 -10.77
N LYS A 27 3.28 12.34 -9.87
CA LYS A 27 4.55 11.70 -9.49
C LYS A 27 4.33 10.64 -8.41
N MET A 28 5.17 9.61 -8.38
CA MET A 28 5.09 8.54 -7.38
C MET A 28 5.08 9.09 -5.94
N ALA A 29 5.98 10.03 -5.60
CA ALA A 29 6.05 10.68 -4.28
C ALA A 29 4.80 11.51 -3.93
N GLN A 30 3.94 11.80 -4.89
CA GLN A 30 2.66 12.49 -4.69
C GLN A 30 1.47 11.52 -4.66
N ARG A 31 1.71 10.21 -4.82
CA ARG A 31 0.69 9.16 -4.82
C ARG A 31 0.75 8.26 -3.58
N VAL A 32 1.77 8.39 -2.72
CA VAL A 32 1.91 7.54 -1.53
C VAL A 32 0.74 7.68 -0.56
N ALA A 33 0.43 8.88 -0.06
CA ALA A 33 -0.75 9.12 0.78
C ALA A 33 -2.08 8.64 0.16
N ALA A 34 -2.26 8.78 -1.16
CA ALA A 34 -3.45 8.26 -1.85
C ALA A 34 -3.47 6.72 -1.86
N SER A 35 -2.30 6.08 -2.01
CA SER A 35 -2.15 4.63 -1.90
C SER A 35 -2.43 4.15 -0.47
N LEU A 36 -1.95 4.88 0.55
CA LEU A 36 -2.23 4.58 1.95
C LEU A 36 -3.73 4.61 2.24
N LEU A 37 -4.43 5.67 1.80
CA LEU A 37 -5.89 5.80 1.97
C LEU A 37 -6.66 4.68 1.28
N ARG A 38 -6.27 4.29 0.06
CA ARG A 38 -6.88 3.14 -0.62
C ARG A 38 -6.65 1.83 0.14
N ALA A 39 -5.43 1.61 0.64
CA ALA A 39 -5.10 0.43 1.44
C ALA A 39 -5.78 0.43 2.83
N ALA A 40 -6.15 1.61 3.34
CA ALA A 40 -6.96 1.78 4.55
C ALA A 40 -8.48 1.75 4.29
N ASN A 41 -8.92 1.42 3.06
CA ASN A 41 -10.32 1.42 2.63
C ASN A 41 -11.03 2.77 2.73
N LEU A 42 -10.31 3.88 2.52
CA LEU A 42 -10.83 5.25 2.52
C LEU A 42 -10.56 5.99 1.19
N PRO A 43 -10.93 5.43 0.02
CA PRO A 43 -10.71 6.10 -1.26
C PRO A 43 -11.43 7.45 -1.37
N GLU A 44 -12.49 7.68 -0.58
CA GLU A 44 -13.26 8.92 -0.55
C GLU A 44 -12.49 10.14 -0.03
N LEU A 45 -11.35 9.93 0.65
CA LEU A 45 -10.50 11.02 1.16
C LEU A 45 -9.37 11.41 0.18
N VAL A 46 -9.38 10.85 -1.03
CA VAL A 46 -8.44 11.17 -2.12
C VAL A 46 -9.10 12.16 -3.08
N CYS A 47 -8.72 13.42 -2.96
CA CYS A 47 -9.24 14.51 -3.78
C CYS A 47 -8.51 14.62 -5.13
N LYS A 48 -9.21 15.11 -6.15
CA LYS A 48 -8.67 15.29 -7.51
C LYS A 48 -7.97 16.64 -7.70
N ASP A 49 -8.35 17.64 -6.93
CA ASP A 49 -7.86 19.01 -7.04
C ASP A 49 -7.88 19.73 -5.67
N VAL A 50 -7.43 20.98 -5.68
CA VAL A 50 -7.33 21.80 -4.45
C VAL A 50 -8.70 22.17 -3.91
N GLN A 51 -9.69 22.43 -4.76
CA GLN A 51 -11.02 22.81 -4.31
C GLN A 51 -11.69 21.65 -3.56
N GLU A 52 -11.64 20.45 -4.11
CA GLU A 52 -12.20 19.26 -3.45
C GLU A 52 -11.46 18.93 -2.15
N TYR A 53 -10.15 19.21 -2.09
CA TYR A 53 -9.36 19.08 -0.86
C TYR A 53 -9.83 20.04 0.23
N GLU A 54 -10.01 21.31 -0.12
CA GLU A 54 -10.52 22.34 0.81
C GLU A 54 -11.93 21.99 1.28
N ASP A 55 -12.82 21.65 0.36
CA ASP A 55 -14.21 21.28 0.68
C ASP A 55 -14.26 20.05 1.60
N MET A 56 -13.45 19.03 1.34
CA MET A 56 -13.35 17.84 2.18
C MET A 56 -12.79 18.15 3.57
N ALA A 57 -11.74 18.96 3.64
CA ALA A 57 -11.15 19.36 4.91
C ALA A 57 -12.12 20.18 5.77
N VAL A 58 -12.84 21.13 5.15
CA VAL A 58 -13.89 21.91 5.82
C VAL A 58 -15.02 20.98 6.27
N ALA A 59 -15.49 20.08 5.42
CA ALA A 59 -16.55 19.15 5.76
C ALA A 59 -16.20 18.30 7.00
N LEU A 60 -14.98 17.74 7.05
CA LEU A 60 -14.52 16.99 8.23
C LEU A 60 -14.35 17.86 9.48
N ALA A 61 -14.06 19.15 9.32
CA ALA A 61 -13.85 20.05 10.45
C ALA A 61 -15.17 20.56 11.07
N VAL A 62 -16.21 20.75 10.25
CA VAL A 62 -17.50 21.31 10.69
C VAL A 62 -18.56 20.26 10.99
N ASP A 63 -18.45 19.08 10.37
CA ASP A 63 -19.36 17.96 10.55
C ASP A 63 -18.70 16.90 11.45
N GLY A 64 -19.00 17.00 12.75
CA GLY A 64 -18.45 16.08 13.75
C GLY A 64 -18.89 14.63 13.56
N ASP A 65 -20.12 14.41 13.06
CA ASP A 65 -20.63 13.06 12.81
C ASP A 65 -19.85 12.41 11.67
N ARG A 66 -19.64 13.15 10.57
CA ARG A 66 -18.81 12.68 9.45
C ARG A 66 -17.36 12.40 9.87
N TYR A 67 -16.77 13.22 10.73
CA TYR A 67 -15.44 12.96 11.28
C TYR A 67 -15.42 11.65 12.08
N MET A 68 -16.41 11.44 12.94
CA MET A 68 -16.53 10.24 13.76
C MET A 68 -16.77 9.00 12.92
N ASP A 69 -17.57 9.06 11.86
CA ASP A 69 -17.80 7.94 10.94
C ASP A 69 -16.49 7.47 10.29
N VAL A 70 -15.65 8.41 9.82
CA VAL A 70 -14.36 8.08 9.20
C VAL A 70 -13.40 7.50 10.24
N ARG A 71 -13.40 8.06 11.45
CA ARG A 71 -12.60 7.55 12.56
C ARG A 71 -13.01 6.13 12.95
N GLU A 72 -14.31 5.84 13.04
CA GLU A 72 -14.83 4.52 13.36
C GLU A 72 -14.41 3.50 12.30
N LYS A 73 -14.49 3.85 11.01
CA LYS A 73 -13.95 3.01 9.91
C LYS A 73 -12.47 2.69 10.11
N LEU A 74 -11.65 3.66 10.51
CA LEU A 74 -10.22 3.45 10.78
C LEU A 74 -9.99 2.54 11.98
N GLU A 75 -10.74 2.75 13.07
CA GLU A 75 -10.61 1.97 14.30
C GLU A 75 -11.05 0.51 14.07
N MET A 76 -12.20 0.28 13.41
CA MET A 76 -12.68 -1.06 13.04
C MET A 76 -11.80 -1.74 12.00
N GLY A 77 -11.29 -0.96 11.04
CA GLY A 77 -10.45 -1.45 9.95
C GLY A 77 -9.00 -1.68 10.34
N ARG A 78 -8.54 -1.25 11.52
CA ARG A 78 -7.13 -1.23 11.89
C ARG A 78 -6.45 -2.60 11.80
N GLU A 79 -7.15 -3.65 12.21
CA GLU A 79 -6.61 -5.03 12.20
C GLU A 79 -6.92 -5.80 10.92
N THR A 80 -7.82 -5.26 10.06
CA THR A 80 -8.38 -6.00 8.92
C THR A 80 -8.09 -5.35 7.58
N CYS A 81 -7.70 -4.08 7.55
CA CYS A 81 -7.39 -3.38 6.31
C CYS A 81 -6.05 -3.86 5.73
N PRO A 82 -5.93 -3.89 4.39
CA PRO A 82 -4.68 -4.25 3.71
C PRO A 82 -3.46 -3.45 4.18
N LEU A 83 -3.63 -2.19 4.59
CA LEU A 83 -2.53 -1.32 5.00
C LEU A 83 -1.73 -1.87 6.20
N PHE A 84 -2.40 -2.53 7.14
CA PHE A 84 -1.78 -3.02 8.38
C PHE A 84 -1.73 -4.55 8.49
N ASP A 85 -2.24 -5.27 7.48
CA ASP A 85 -2.10 -6.72 7.36
C ASP A 85 -0.67 -7.10 6.91
N THR A 86 0.25 -7.09 7.87
CA THR A 86 1.66 -7.46 7.64
C THR A 86 1.81 -8.88 7.09
N PRO A 87 1.09 -9.91 7.59
CA PRO A 87 1.16 -11.25 7.00
C PRO A 87 0.78 -11.30 5.52
N ARG A 88 -0.29 -10.59 5.10
CA ARG A 88 -0.65 -10.50 3.67
C ARG A 88 0.41 -9.76 2.86
N TRP A 89 0.96 -8.67 3.40
CA TRP A 89 2.04 -7.96 2.75
C TRP A 89 3.26 -8.87 2.51
N VAL A 90 3.67 -9.65 3.51
CA VAL A 90 4.78 -10.62 3.39
C VAL A 90 4.47 -11.66 2.33
N ARG A 91 3.28 -12.28 2.34
CA ARG A 91 2.89 -13.27 1.31
C ARG A 91 2.94 -12.69 -0.11
N ASN A 92 2.41 -11.49 -0.30
CA ASN A 92 2.43 -10.83 -1.60
C ASN A 92 3.88 -10.50 -2.02
N MET A 93 4.73 -10.09 -1.09
CA MET A 93 6.15 -9.82 -1.36
C MET A 93 6.91 -11.11 -1.75
N GLU A 94 6.74 -12.19 -0.99
CA GLU A 94 7.29 -13.51 -1.29
C GLU A 94 6.85 -13.99 -2.68
N LYS A 95 5.55 -13.87 -2.99
CA LYS A 95 5.02 -14.24 -4.30
C LYS A 95 5.65 -13.45 -5.44
N GLY A 96 5.85 -12.15 -5.24
CA GLY A 96 6.54 -11.32 -6.22
C GLY A 96 7.99 -11.75 -6.45
N LEU A 97 8.71 -12.07 -5.38
CA LEU A 97 10.10 -12.57 -5.47
C LEU A 97 10.17 -13.93 -6.18
N GLU A 98 9.23 -14.84 -5.94
CA GLU A 98 9.12 -16.10 -6.67
C GLU A 98 8.89 -15.86 -8.16
N MET A 99 7.95 -14.99 -8.54
CA MET A 99 7.67 -14.66 -9.93
C MET A 99 8.89 -14.06 -10.65
N ILE A 100 9.68 -13.22 -9.94
CA ILE A 100 10.95 -12.69 -10.45
C ILE A 100 11.94 -13.84 -10.66
N TRP A 101 12.07 -14.73 -9.69
CA TRP A 101 13.02 -15.84 -9.73
C TRP A 101 12.69 -16.82 -10.86
N ASP A 102 11.43 -17.22 -11.00
CA ASP A 102 10.96 -18.16 -12.04
C ASP A 102 11.24 -17.63 -13.45
N LYS A 103 11.02 -16.33 -13.68
CA LYS A 103 11.39 -15.67 -14.94
C LYS A 103 12.89 -15.71 -15.19
N HIS A 104 13.68 -15.39 -14.17
CA HIS A 104 15.14 -15.38 -14.28
C HIS A 104 15.70 -16.76 -14.63
N VAL A 105 15.27 -17.82 -13.93
CA VAL A 105 15.75 -19.19 -14.20
C VAL A 105 15.26 -19.73 -15.54
N SER A 106 14.15 -19.20 -16.07
CA SER A 106 13.65 -19.51 -17.41
C SER A 106 14.37 -18.76 -18.52
N GLY A 107 15.33 -17.88 -18.19
CA GLY A 107 16.10 -17.09 -19.15
C GLY A 107 15.31 -15.94 -19.80
N GLU A 108 14.17 -15.57 -19.24
CA GLU A 108 13.37 -14.44 -19.73
C GLU A 108 14.05 -13.10 -19.36
N PRO A 109 13.98 -12.07 -20.23
CA PRO A 109 14.46 -10.74 -19.89
C PRO A 109 13.59 -10.09 -18.79
N PRO A 110 14.13 -9.12 -18.02
CA PRO A 110 13.35 -8.35 -17.06
C PRO A 110 12.14 -7.69 -17.71
N ALA A 111 10.97 -7.85 -17.09
CA ALA A 111 9.70 -7.31 -17.56
C ALA A 111 8.84 -6.85 -16.37
N HIS A 112 7.72 -6.19 -16.66
CA HIS A 112 6.72 -5.88 -15.64
C HIS A 112 6.16 -7.16 -15.02
N ILE A 113 5.94 -7.11 -13.70
CA ILE A 113 5.39 -8.21 -12.91
C ILE A 113 4.23 -7.64 -12.11
N ASP A 114 3.03 -8.11 -12.45
CA ASP A 114 1.82 -7.82 -11.69
C ASP A 114 1.59 -8.98 -10.72
N VAL A 115 1.87 -8.72 -9.44
CA VAL A 115 1.71 -9.73 -8.39
C VAL A 115 0.23 -9.81 -8.02
N PRO A 116 -0.41 -10.99 -8.10
CA PRO A 116 -1.78 -11.15 -7.65
C PRO A 116 -1.86 -10.96 -6.13
N ASP A 117 -2.95 -10.36 -5.67
CA ASP A 117 -3.17 -10.14 -4.24
C ASP A 117 -3.67 -11.43 -3.56
N VAL A 118 -2.87 -11.96 -2.64
CA VAL A 118 -3.09 -13.24 -1.95
C VAL A 118 -3.64 -12.98 -0.54
N VAL A 119 -4.96 -13.10 -0.40
CA VAL A 119 -5.68 -12.92 0.88
C VAL A 119 -5.89 -14.27 1.56
N GLY A 120 -5.40 -14.42 2.80
CA GLY A 120 -5.55 -15.65 3.58
C GLY A 120 -4.73 -16.82 3.03
N GLY A 121 -3.74 -17.28 3.78
CA GLY A 121 -2.88 -18.40 3.38
C GLY A 121 -1.63 -18.52 4.26
N PRO A 122 -0.94 -19.66 4.26
CA PRO A 122 0.34 -19.80 4.93
C PRO A 122 1.37 -18.87 4.27
N THR A 123 2.26 -18.28 5.07
CA THR A 123 3.53 -17.73 4.55
C THR A 123 4.34 -18.86 3.95
N MET A 124 4.97 -18.63 2.80
CA MET A 124 5.67 -19.68 2.08
C MET A 124 6.85 -20.19 2.92
N ASN A 125 7.10 -21.50 2.88
CA ASN A 125 8.41 -22.02 3.31
C ASN A 125 9.39 -21.73 2.18
N PRO A 126 10.58 -21.18 2.47
CA PRO A 126 11.54 -20.84 1.42
C PRO A 126 11.90 -22.09 0.61
N PRO A 127 11.88 -22.02 -0.74
CA PRO A 127 12.31 -23.14 -1.56
C PRO A 127 13.78 -23.45 -1.28
N PRO A 128 14.20 -24.73 -1.36
CA PRO A 128 15.60 -25.10 -1.14
C PRO A 128 16.49 -24.35 -2.13
N LEU A 129 17.53 -23.71 -1.60
CA LEU A 129 18.45 -22.91 -2.40
C LEU A 129 18.98 -23.73 -3.60
N PRO A 130 19.00 -23.15 -4.81
CA PRO A 130 19.56 -23.82 -5.96
C PRO A 130 21.02 -24.18 -5.66
N LYS A 131 21.39 -25.44 -5.93
CA LYS A 131 22.78 -25.89 -5.79
C LYS A 131 23.64 -24.96 -6.63
N ARG A 132 24.61 -24.30 -5.98
CA ARG A 132 25.57 -23.40 -6.62
C ARG A 132 26.17 -24.14 -7.81
N GLN A 133 25.79 -23.78 -9.03
CA GLN A 133 26.46 -24.30 -10.21
C GLN A 133 27.88 -23.76 -10.15
N GLU A 134 28.85 -24.65 -9.96
CA GLU A 134 30.27 -24.36 -10.09
C GLU A 134 30.53 -23.97 -11.55
N GLN A 135 30.27 -22.70 -11.89
CA GLN A 135 30.62 -22.14 -13.19
C GLN A 135 32.14 -22.08 -13.28
N HIS A 136 32.69 -23.12 -13.94
CA HIS A 136 33.88 -23.12 -14.78
C HIS A 136 34.91 -22.01 -14.49
N ARG A 137 35.84 -22.31 -13.56
CA ARG A 137 37.22 -21.81 -13.66
C ARG A 137 38.01 -22.80 -14.53
N GLY A 138 37.99 -22.57 -15.83
CA GLY A 138 38.99 -23.07 -16.78
C GLY A 138 39.91 -21.93 -17.19
#